data_AF-D3RXX6-F1
#
_entry.id   AF-D3RXX6-F1
#
_cell.length_a   1.000
_cell.length_b   1.000
_cell.length_c   1.000
_cell.angle_alpha   90.00
_cell.angle_beta   90.00
_cell.angle_gamma   90.00
#
_symmetry.space_group_name_H-M   'P 1'
#
loop_
_entity.id
_entity.type
_entity.pdbx_description
1 polymer ?
#
loop_
_entity_poly.entity_id
_entity_poly.type
_entity_poly.pdbx_seq_one_letter_code
_entity_poly.pdbx_strand_id
1 'polypeptide(L)' 'MWKRAFTIERERAKEYVELYESMGYEVKVVDAKSCDRECGVCYLGGDYVEIWIRKKDEGEGELNEDLYED' A
#
# COMPACT_ATOMS: atom_id res chain seq x y z
N MET A 1 -12.89 -0.99 -3.20
CA MET A 1 -12.82 -1.65 -1.88
C MET A 1 -11.39 -1.63 -1.37
N TRP A 2 -11.15 -1.36 -0.08
CA TRP A 2 -9.79 -1.38 0.52
C TRP A 2 -9.31 -2.82 0.76
N LYS A 3 -8.03 -3.08 0.50
CA LYS A 3 -7.38 -4.37 0.77
C LYS A 3 -6.13 -4.15 1.63
N ARG A 4 -5.94 -5.00 2.65
CA ARG A 4 -4.69 -5.02 3.42
C ARG A 4 -3.59 -5.62 2.54
N ALA A 5 -2.52 -4.87 2.32
CA ALA A 5 -1.38 -5.33 1.52
C ALA A 5 -0.36 -6.07 2.40
N PHE A 6 0.24 -5.38 3.36
CA PHE A 6 1.24 -5.94 4.27
C PHE A 6 1.43 -5.06 5.52
N THR A 7 2.21 -5.57 6.47
CA THR A 7 2.66 -4.84 7.67
C THR A 7 4.14 -4.49 7.51
N ILE A 8 4.55 -3.30 7.94
CA ILE A 8 5.93 -2.81 7.83
C ILE A 8 6.29 -1.87 8.98
N GLU A 9 7.58 -1.67 9.23
CA GLU A 9 8.11 -0.63 10.12
C GLU A 9 7.67 0.75 9.64
N ARG A 10 7.23 1.60 10.59
CA ARG A 10 6.67 2.93 10.28
C ARG A 10 7.64 3.79 9.48
N GLU A 11 8.92 3.76 9.81
CA GLU A 11 9.94 4.57 9.14
C GLU A 11 10.02 4.29 7.63
N ARG A 12 9.73 3.05 7.22
CA ARG A 12 9.74 2.62 5.81
C ARG A 12 8.40 2.83 5.11
N ALA A 13 7.32 3.08 5.85
CA ALA A 13 5.98 3.19 5.29
C ALA A 13 5.87 4.27 4.21
N LYS A 14 6.61 5.38 4.37
CA LYS A 14 6.60 6.50 3.42
C LYS A 14 7.01 6.09 2.00
N GLU A 15 8.06 5.29 1.86
CA GLU A 15 8.56 4.84 0.56
C GLU A 15 7.51 4.02 -0.19
N TYR A 16 6.76 3.18 0.53
CA TYR A 16 5.70 2.36 -0.06
C TYR A 16 4.44 3.17 -0.39
N VAL A 17 4.11 4.18 0.42
CA VAL A 17 3.02 5.12 0.11
C VAL A 17 3.30 5.78 -1.24
N GLU A 18 4.47 6.39 -1.40
CA GLU A 18 4.87 7.08 -2.64
C GLU A 18 4.83 6.13 -3.86
N LEU A 19 5.33 4.91 -3.70
CA LEU A 19 5.33 3.89 -4.76
C LEU A 19 3.90 3.49 -5.19
N TYR A 20 3.02 3.16 -4.24
CA TYR A 20 1.66 2.74 -4.60
C TYR A 20 0.84 3.90 -5.18
N GLU A 21 1.04 5.12 -4.67
CA GLU A 21 0.41 6.31 -5.23
C GLU A 21 0.84 6.57 -6.68
N SER A 22 2.12 6.38 -7.01
CA SER A 22 2.62 6.51 -8.39
C SER A 22 2.07 5.42 -9.33
N MET A 23 1.67 4.27 -8.77
CA MET A 23 1.01 3.18 -9.51
C MET A 23 -0.51 3.35 -9.63
N GLY A 24 -1.07 4.49 -9.21
CA GLY A 24 -2.51 4.76 -9.32
C GLY A 24 -3.34 4.15 -8.20
N TYR A 25 -2.75 3.83 -7.06
CA TYR A 25 -3.50 3.41 -5.87
C TYR A 25 -3.71 4.59 -4.92
N GLU A 26 -4.76 4.51 -4.11
CA GLU A 26 -4.84 5.24 -2.85
C GLU A 26 -4.29 4.36 -1.74
N VAL A 27 -3.60 4.99 -0.80
CA VAL A 27 -2.94 4.30 0.30
C VAL A 27 -3.45 4.83 1.63
N LYS A 28 -3.69 3.91 2.57
CA LYS A 28 -4.04 4.21 3.95
C LYS A 28 -3.08 3.46 4.85
N VAL A 29 -2.45 4.21 5.76
CA VAL A 29 -1.56 3.67 6.79
C VAL A 29 -2.32 3.64 8.11
N VAL A 30 -2.34 2.51 8.80
CA VAL A 30 -2.95 2.36 10.13
C VAL A 30 -2.00 1.67 11.09
N ASP A 31 -2.13 1.93 12.39
CA ASP A 31 -1.29 1.24 13.37
C ASP A 31 -1.54 -0.28 13.34
N ALA A 32 -0.46 -1.06 13.43
CA ALA A 32 -0.58 -2.50 13.52
C ALA A 32 -1.21 -2.89 14.86
N LYS A 33 -2.32 -3.63 14.81
CA LYS A 33 -3.08 -4.03 16.01
C LYS A 33 -3.02 -5.54 16.30
N SER A 34 -2.21 -6.26 15.54
CA SER A 34 -2.12 -7.72 15.62
C SER A 34 -0.67 -8.17 15.73
N CYS A 35 -0.50 -9.42 16.14
CA CYS A 35 0.79 -10.09 16.10
C CYS A 35 0.67 -11.22 15.08
N ASP A 36 1.71 -11.41 14.28
CA ASP A 36 1.80 -12.50 13.34
C ASP A 36 2.30 -13.75 14.07
N ARG A 37 1.38 -14.67 14.35
CA ARG A 37 1.70 -15.91 15.05
C ARG A 37 2.45 -16.90 14.17
N GLU A 38 2.34 -16.79 12.85
CA GLU A 38 3.03 -17.69 11.91
C GLU A 38 4.49 -17.28 11.77
N CYS A 39 4.76 -15.98 11.71
CA CYS A 39 6.13 -15.45 11.69
C CYS A 39 6.76 -15.32 13.08
N GLY A 40 5.98 -15.47 14.16
CA GLY A 40 6.45 -15.26 15.53
C GLY A 40 6.77 -13.79 15.87
N VAL A 41 6.28 -12.85 15.06
CA VAL A 41 6.55 -11.41 15.23
C VAL A 41 5.34 -10.74 15.86
N CYS A 42 5.56 -10.01 16.95
CA CYS A 42 4.50 -9.23 17.59
C CYS A 42 4.66 -7.76 17.27
N TYR A 43 3.91 -7.28 16.28
CA TYR A 43 3.94 -5.89 15.81
C TYR A 43 3.53 -4.87 16.89
N LEU A 44 2.86 -5.32 17.96
CA LEU A 44 2.51 -4.52 19.12
C LEU A 44 3.73 -4.14 19.99
N GLY A 45 4.85 -4.86 19.87
CA GLY A 45 6.08 -4.62 20.63
C GLY A 45 7.07 -3.66 19.95
N GLY A 46 6.77 -3.20 18.74
CA GLY A 46 7.62 -2.29 17.95
C GLY A 46 6.80 -1.25 17.19
N ASP A 47 7.46 -0.39 16.40
CA ASP A 47 6.78 0.66 15.64
C ASP A 47 6.41 0.18 14.23
N TYR A 48 5.31 -0.59 14.14
CA TYR A 48 4.80 -1.17 12.90
C TYR A 48 3.43 -0.61 12.51
N VAL A 49 3.18 -0.54 11.21
CA VAL A 49 1.93 -0.10 10.59
C VAL A 49 1.47 -1.08 9.52
N GLU A 50 0.17 -1.11 9.26
CA GLU A 50 -0.42 -1.84 8.14
C GLU A 50 -0.65 -0.89 6.96
N ILE A 51 -0.22 -1.33 5.78
CA ILE A 51 -0.50 -0.66 4.51
C ILE A 51 -1.77 -1.26 3.92
N TRP A 52 -2.74 -0.38 3.67
CA TRP A 52 -3.99 -0.71 2.99
C TRP A 52 -4.04 0.05 1.67
N ILE A 53 -4.43 -0.63 0.59
CA ILE A 53 -4.50 -0.05 -0.76
C ILE A 53 -5.87 -0.23 -1.38
N ARG A 54 -6.23 0.70 -2.27
CA ARG A 54 -7.40 0.62 -3.15
C ARG A 54 -6.99 1.16 -4.52
N LYS A 55 -7.33 0.46 -5.61
CA LYS A 55 -7.11 0.99 -6.96
C LYS A 55 -7.99 2.24 -7.11
N LYS A 56 -7.44 3.35 -7.60
CA LYS A 56 -8.26 4.51 -7.99
C LYS A 56 -9.18 4.04 -9.12
N ASP A 57 -10.48 4.24 -8.96
CA ASP A 57 -11.41 4.00 -10.07
C ASP A 57 -11.05 5.01 -11.17
N GLU A 58 -10.71 4.53 -12.36
CA GLU A 58 -10.37 5.35 -13.53
C GLU A 58 -11.64 6.06 -14.03
N GLY A 59 -12.03 7.12 -13.33
CA GLY A 59 -12.98 8.12 -13.80
C GLY A 59 -12.20 9.39 -14.10
N GLU A 60 -12.01 9.67 -15.40
CA GLU A 60 -11.36 10.85 -16.00
C GLU A 60 -9.82 10.83 -16.02
N GLY A 61 -9.28 10.09 -16.99
CA GLY A 61 -7.89 10.16 -17.42
C GLY A 61 -7.66 9.18 -18.55
N GLU A 62 -7.88 9.64 -19.78
CA GLU A 62 -7.68 8.90 -21.04
C GLU A 62 -6.37 8.10 -21.03
N LEU A 63 -6.47 6.78 -20.95
CA LEU A 63 -5.43 5.89 -21.46
C LEU A 63 -5.51 5.97 -22.99
N ASN A 64 -4.71 6.87 -23.58
CA ASN A 64 -4.36 6.76 -24.99
C ASN A 64 -3.54 5.47 -25.18
N GLU A 65 -4.21 4.40 -25.61
CA GLU A 65 -3.60 3.22 -26.22
C GLU A 65 -3.09 3.57 -27.62
N ASP A 66 -2.09 4.43 -27.75
CA ASP A 66 -1.44 4.68 -29.05
C ASP A 66 -0.02 5.21 -28.81
N LEU A 67 0.95 4.33 -28.59
CA LEU A 67 2.38 4.60 -28.86
C LEU A 67 3.26 3.37 -28.61
N TYR A 68 3.18 2.37 -29.50
CA TYR A 68 4.33 1.54 -29.90
C TYR A 68 4.11 0.97 -31.31
N GLU A 69 4.30 1.81 -32.33
CA GLU A 69 4.79 1.38 -33.65
C GLU A 69 5.76 2.45 -34.17
N ASP A 70 7.06 2.16 -34.13
CA ASP A 70 8.03 2.35 -35.24
C ASP A 70 9.35 1.61 -34.92
#